data_AF-A0A0Q5L8Y8-F1
#
_entry.id   AF-A0A0Q5L8Y8-F1
#
_cell.length_a   1.000
_cell.length_b   1.000
_cell.length_c   1.000
_cell.angle_alpha   90.00
_cell.angle_beta   90.00
_cell.angle_gamma   90.00
#
_symmetry.space_group_name_H-M   'P 1'
#
loop_
_entity.id
_entity.type
_entity.pdbx_description
1 polymer ?
#
loop_
_entity_poly.entity_id
_entity_poly.type
_entity_poly.pdbx_seq_one_letter_code
_entity_poly.pdbx_strand_id
1 'polypeptide(L)'
;MSNTVIHDLVSEMLSQLPSGGGIVAVDGDAGEHLSDMGSQLAREISARGLTSSVRSFTGADFESSPAGTDVLLVVGEGALQPGVRTRWNWTLWVEASGVRDPASNDRSAVAFESYRSRDEPKGAASAIVDVSDPEAYRRDWNDACSI
;
A
#
# COMPACT_ATOMS: atom_id res chain seq x y z
N MET A 1 1.85 1.95 -21.82
CA MET A 1 2.65 0.74 -21.55
C MET A 1 2.29 0.31 -20.14
N SER A 2 1.85 -0.93 -19.94
CA SER A 2 1.53 -1.39 -18.57
C SER A 2 2.85 -1.53 -17.80
N ASN A 3 2.89 -1.00 -16.58
CA ASN A 3 4.04 -1.12 -15.71
C ASN A 3 4.09 -2.57 -15.20
N THR A 4 5.10 -3.34 -15.62
CA THR A 4 5.23 -4.77 -15.28
C THR A 4 5.19 -5.00 -13.77
N VAL A 5 5.73 -4.08 -12.95
CA VAL A 5 5.68 -4.20 -11.50
C VAL A 5 4.24 -4.13 -10.96
N ILE A 6 3.41 -3.24 -11.49
CA ILE A 6 1.99 -3.15 -11.11
C ILE A 6 1.25 -4.43 -11.52
N HIS A 7 1.54 -4.95 -12.72
CA HIS A 7 0.98 -6.20 -13.19
C HIS A 7 1.34 -7.37 -12.25
N ASP A 8 2.60 -7.49 -11.87
CA ASP A 8 3.07 -8.57 -10.99
C ASP A 8 2.50 -8.43 -9.57
N LEU A 9 2.46 -7.21 -9.03
CA LEU A 9 1.84 -6.90 -7.73
C LEU A 9 0.37 -7.33 -7.69
N VAL A 10 -0.42 -6.98 -8.71
CA VAL A 10 -1.83 -7.37 -8.75
C VAL A 10 -1.99 -8.88 -8.92
N SER A 11 -1.13 -9.54 -9.69
CA SER A 11 -1.14 -11.01 -9.81
C SER A 11 -0.88 -11.69 -8.47
N GLU A 12 0.14 -11.25 -7.76
CA GLU A 12 0.50 -11.79 -6.45
C GLU A 12 -0.60 -11.53 -5.42
N MET A 13 -1.05 -10.28 -5.30
CA MET A 13 -2.13 -9.86 -4.41
C MET A 13 -3.37 -10.73 -4.62
N LEU A 14 -3.88 -10.83 -5.86
CA LEU A 14 -5.08 -11.61 -6.17
C LEU A 14 -4.92 -13.10 -5.86
N SER A 15 -3.72 -13.66 -6.00
CA SER A 15 -3.45 -15.07 -5.66
C SER A 15 -3.53 -15.37 -4.15
N GLN A 16 -3.37 -14.34 -3.30
CA GLN A 16 -3.38 -14.44 -1.84
C GLN A 16 -4.71 -13.99 -1.22
N LEU A 17 -5.57 -13.32 -1.98
CA LEU A 17 -6.88 -12.91 -1.50
C LEU A 17 -7.83 -14.11 -1.34
N PRO A 18 -8.78 -14.06 -0.39
CA PRO A 18 -9.84 -15.05 -0.27
C PRO A 18 -10.69 -15.19 -1.56
N SER A 19 -11.25 -16.38 -1.76
CA SER A 19 -12.21 -16.68 -2.82
C SER A 19 -13.53 -15.94 -2.58
N GLY A 20 -13.62 -14.71 -3.09
CA GLY A 20 -14.73 -13.79 -2.82
C GLY A 20 -14.28 -12.33 -2.70
N GLY A 21 -12.97 -12.07 -2.80
CA GLY A 21 -12.43 -10.73 -2.74
C GLY A 21 -11.78 -10.42 -1.39
N GLY A 22 -11.21 -9.22 -1.27
CA GLY A 22 -10.50 -8.83 -0.06
C GLY A 22 -10.20 -7.35 0.06
N ILE A 23 -9.70 -6.98 1.23
CA ILE A 23 -9.31 -5.62 1.59
C ILE A 23 -7.79 -5.56 1.58
N VAL A 24 -7.26 -4.60 0.85
CA VAL A 24 -5.84 -4.41 0.62
C VAL A 24 -5.45 -3.04 1.15
N ALA A 25 -4.44 -2.99 2.02
CA ALA A 25 -3.90 -1.71 2.46
C ALA A 25 -2.72 -1.29 1.58
N VAL A 26 -2.67 0.00 1.25
CA VAL A 26 -1.56 0.68 0.57
C VAL A 26 -1.10 1.80 1.50
N ASP A 27 0.08 1.63 2.09
CA ASP A 27 0.74 2.58 2.98
C ASP A 27 2.11 2.90 2.41
N GLY A 28 2.81 3.87 2.97
CA GLY A 28 4.15 4.22 2.53
C GLY A 28 4.55 5.64 2.86
N ASP A 29 5.78 5.99 2.51
CA ASP A 29 6.34 7.33 2.69
C ASP A 29 6.18 8.23 1.46
N ALA A 30 5.47 7.73 0.46
CA ALA A 30 5.37 8.31 -0.87
C ALA A 30 4.41 9.52 -0.99
N GLY A 31 3.78 9.95 0.11
CA GLY A 31 2.92 11.14 0.14
C GLY A 31 1.82 11.09 -0.92
N GLU A 32 1.76 12.10 -1.80
CA GLU A 32 0.76 12.20 -2.87
C GLU A 32 0.80 11.00 -3.85
N HIS A 33 1.95 10.34 -3.99
CA HIS A 33 2.10 9.16 -4.87
C HIS A 33 1.34 7.93 -4.37
N LEU A 34 0.91 7.88 -3.10
CA LEU A 34 0.07 6.79 -2.60
C LEU A 34 -1.29 6.73 -3.33
N SER A 35 -1.89 7.89 -3.60
CA SER A 35 -3.17 7.97 -4.30
C SER A 35 -3.05 7.53 -5.77
N ASP A 36 -1.91 7.85 -6.40
CA ASP A 36 -1.62 7.41 -7.76
C ASP A 36 -1.37 5.89 -7.81
N MET A 37 -0.61 5.34 -6.87
CA MET A 37 -0.43 3.89 -6.72
C MET A 37 -1.77 3.17 -6.58
N GLY A 38 -2.66 3.65 -5.69
CA GLY A 38 -4.01 3.09 -5.55
C GLY A 38 -4.81 3.13 -6.86
N SER A 39 -4.71 4.20 -7.63
CA SER A 39 -5.36 4.35 -8.93
C SER A 39 -4.80 3.40 -9.99
N GLN A 40 -3.48 3.18 -10.00
CA GLN A 40 -2.83 2.25 -10.91
C GLN A 40 -3.21 0.79 -10.61
N LEU A 41 -3.22 0.40 -9.33
CA LEU A 41 -3.69 -0.93 -8.91
C LEU A 41 -5.15 -1.14 -9.31
N ALA A 42 -6.04 -0.16 -9.06
CA ALA A 42 -7.44 -0.23 -9.45
C ALA A 42 -7.62 -0.46 -10.96
N ARG A 43 -6.86 0.26 -11.80
CA ARG A 43 -6.89 0.09 -13.26
C ARG A 43 -6.46 -1.31 -13.69
N GLU A 44 -5.40 -1.84 -13.10
CA GLU A 44 -4.89 -3.18 -13.42
C GLU A 44 -5.85 -4.28 -12.93
N ILE A 45 -6.51 -4.11 -11.78
CA ILE A 45 -7.59 -5.01 -11.31
C ILE A 45 -8.75 -5.00 -12.31
N SER A 46 -9.18 -3.81 -12.76
CA SER A 46 -10.24 -3.68 -13.76
C SER A 46 -9.87 -4.25 -15.12
N ALA A 47 -8.59 -4.16 -15.53
CA ALA A 47 -8.11 -4.80 -16.76
C ALA A 47 -8.25 -6.34 -16.73
N ARG A 48 -8.37 -6.93 -15.54
CA ARG A 48 -8.62 -8.37 -15.32
C ARG A 48 -10.09 -8.72 -15.16
N GLY A 49 -10.99 -7.76 -15.37
CA GLY A 49 -12.44 -7.96 -15.27
C GLY A 49 -12.98 -7.97 -13.84
N LEU A 50 -12.19 -7.52 -12.86
CA LEU A 50 -12.59 -7.44 -11.46
C LEU A 50 -12.99 -6.01 -11.08
N THR A 51 -13.88 -5.91 -10.10
CA THR A 51 -14.30 -4.64 -9.53
C THR A 51 -13.38 -4.23 -8.39
N SER A 52 -13.03 -2.94 -8.34
CA SER A 52 -12.31 -2.39 -7.20
C SER A 52 -12.89 -1.06 -6.75
N SER A 53 -12.72 -0.76 -5.47
CA SER A 53 -12.99 0.55 -4.88
C SER A 53 -11.71 1.06 -4.22
N VAL A 54 -11.44 2.36 -4.35
CA VAL A 54 -10.33 3.03 -3.64
C VAL A 54 -10.92 3.90 -2.53
N ARG A 55 -10.39 3.77 -1.32
CA ARG A 55 -10.77 4.59 -0.17
C ARG A 55 -9.53 5.11 0.53
N SER A 56 -9.58 6.36 0.98
CA SER A 56 -8.54 6.92 1.84
C SER A 56 -8.59 6.29 3.23
N PHE A 57 -7.43 5.97 3.78
CA PHE A 57 -7.32 5.56 5.18
C PHE A 57 -7.49 6.77 6.09
N THR A 58 -8.46 6.72 6.99
CA THR A 58 -8.75 7.80 7.96
C THR A 58 -8.65 7.30 9.42
N GLY A 59 -7.96 6.18 9.65
CA GLY A 59 -7.81 5.56 10.96
C GLY A 59 -8.68 4.32 11.18
N ALA A 60 -9.00 4.04 12.44
CA ALA A 60 -9.60 2.79 12.88
C ALA A 60 -11.09 2.61 12.53
N ASP A 61 -11.75 3.62 11.97
CA ASP A 61 -13.18 3.61 11.61
C ASP A 61 -13.41 2.97 10.23
N PHE A 62 -12.83 1.81 10.01
CA PHE A 62 -12.98 1.05 8.78
C PHE A 62 -14.14 0.05 8.90
N GLU A 63 -15.26 0.33 8.23
CA GLU A 63 -16.47 -0.52 8.20
C GLU A 63 -16.62 -1.25 6.85
N SER A 64 -15.91 -2.37 6.69
CA SER A 64 -16.12 -3.39 5.64
C SER A 64 -16.06 -2.96 4.16
N SER A 65 -16.00 -3.94 3.25
CA SER A 65 -15.99 -3.69 1.80
C SER A 65 -17.39 -3.30 1.31
N PRO A 66 -17.56 -2.25 0.47
CA PRO A 66 -18.85 -1.95 -0.15
C PRO A 66 -19.36 -3.13 -0.98
N ALA A 67 -20.68 -3.33 -0.99
CA ALA A 67 -21.29 -4.46 -1.71
C ALA A 67 -20.93 -4.44 -3.20
N GLY A 68 -20.62 -5.62 -3.76
CA GLY A 68 -20.27 -5.78 -5.18
C GLY A 68 -18.86 -5.30 -5.55
N THR A 69 -17.95 -5.17 -4.57
CA THR A 69 -16.53 -4.91 -4.80
C THR A 69 -15.70 -6.17 -4.54
N ASP A 70 -14.96 -6.64 -5.53
CA ASP A 70 -14.03 -7.77 -5.41
C ASP A 70 -12.77 -7.35 -4.61
N VAL A 71 -12.23 -6.16 -4.86
CA VAL A 71 -11.04 -5.67 -4.13
C VAL A 71 -11.26 -4.26 -3.60
N LEU A 72 -11.18 -4.10 -2.29
CA LEU A 72 -11.16 -2.77 -1.68
C LEU A 72 -9.72 -2.36 -1.38
N LEU A 73 -9.25 -1.31 -2.05
CA LEU A 73 -7.97 -0.67 -1.80
C LEU A 73 -8.16 0.43 -0.75
N VAL A 74 -7.49 0.30 0.39
CA VAL A 74 -7.46 1.29 1.47
C VAL A 74 -6.09 1.96 1.46
N VAL A 75 -6.04 3.24 1.09
CA VAL A 75 -4.82 3.95 0.75
C VAL A 75 -4.55 5.10 1.72
N GLY A 76 -3.40 5.11 2.37
CA GLY A 76 -2.96 6.25 3.18
C GLY A 76 -1.94 5.90 4.24
N GLU A 77 -1.29 6.94 4.76
CA GLU A 77 -0.26 6.80 5.78
C GLU A 77 -0.82 6.19 7.07
N GLY A 78 -0.10 5.21 7.62
CA GLY A 78 -0.46 4.55 8.88
C GLY A 78 -1.50 3.44 8.75
N ALA A 79 -1.90 3.06 7.53
CA ALA A 79 -2.75 1.91 7.30
C ALA A 79 -2.11 0.61 7.83
N LEU A 80 -0.78 0.51 7.93
CA LEU A 80 -0.07 -0.64 8.47
C LEU A 80 0.22 -0.53 9.98
N GLN A 81 -0.38 0.42 10.70
CA GLN A 81 -0.22 0.51 12.16
C GLN A 81 -0.68 -0.78 12.88
N PRO A 82 -0.03 -1.17 13.99
CA PRO A 82 -0.31 -2.43 14.67
C PRO A 82 -1.79 -2.64 15.06
N GLY A 83 -2.51 -1.58 15.38
CA GLY A 83 -3.93 -1.63 15.79
C GLY A 83 -4.92 -1.94 14.66
N VAL A 84 -4.51 -1.79 13.40
CA VAL A 84 -5.38 -2.00 12.21
C VAL A 84 -4.82 -3.00 11.21
N ARG A 85 -3.52 -3.31 11.24
CA ARG A 85 -2.86 -4.17 10.25
C ARG A 85 -3.47 -5.57 10.08
N THR A 86 -4.09 -6.11 11.13
CA THR A 86 -4.75 -7.43 11.10
C THR A 86 -6.10 -7.44 10.36
N ARG A 87 -6.59 -6.27 9.93
CA ARG A 87 -7.84 -6.12 9.18
C ARG A 87 -7.66 -6.32 7.67
N TRP A 88 -6.42 -6.32 7.20
CA TRP A 88 -6.10 -6.39 5.77
C TRP A 88 -5.82 -7.82 5.36
N ASN A 89 -6.33 -8.22 4.20
CA ASN A 89 -6.00 -9.51 3.61
C ASN A 89 -4.62 -9.49 2.95
N TRP A 90 -4.20 -8.33 2.45
CA TRP A 90 -2.91 -8.11 1.83
C TRP A 90 -2.45 -6.66 2.02
N THR A 91 -1.15 -6.42 2.03
CA THR A 91 -0.58 -5.10 2.37
C THR A 91 0.58 -4.72 1.46
N LEU A 92 0.61 -3.47 1.03
CA LEU A 92 1.66 -2.88 0.21
C LEU A 92 2.30 -1.69 0.94
N TRP A 93 3.62 -1.70 1.02
CA TRP A 93 4.42 -0.54 1.39
C TRP A 93 4.99 0.13 0.14
N VAL A 94 4.75 1.43 -0.02
CA VAL A 94 5.18 2.25 -1.16
C VAL A 94 6.27 3.20 -0.69
N GLU A 95 7.47 3.06 -1.24
CA GLU A 95 8.60 3.93 -0.94
C GLU A 95 8.82 4.90 -2.07
N ALA A 96 9.03 6.18 -1.78
CA ALA A 96 9.47 7.15 -2.78
C ALA A 96 10.90 7.63 -2.53
N SER A 97 11.71 6.81 -1.82
CA SER A 97 12.95 7.26 -1.17
C SER A 97 13.81 8.19 -2.04
N GLY A 98 13.80 9.47 -1.65
CA GLY A 98 14.37 10.58 -2.40
C GLY A 98 13.96 11.91 -1.77
N VAL A 99 14.43 12.17 -0.55
CA VAL A 99 14.34 13.46 0.17
C VAL A 99 12.94 13.83 0.71
N ARG A 100 12.58 13.32 1.90
CA ARG A 100 11.89 14.21 2.85
C ARG A 100 12.94 15.21 3.33
N ASP A 101 12.66 16.50 3.17
CA ASP A 101 13.52 17.55 3.70
C ASP A 101 13.63 17.39 5.24
N PRO A 102 14.81 17.04 5.80
CA PRO A 102 14.98 16.90 7.23
C PRO A 102 14.75 18.22 8.00
N ALA A 103 14.65 19.37 7.30
CA ALA A 103 14.30 20.66 7.87
C ALA A 103 12.78 20.91 7.98
N SER A 104 11.93 20.00 7.49
CA SER A 104 10.48 20.11 7.70
C SER A 104 10.18 19.84 9.18
N ASN A 105 9.98 20.91 9.96
CA ASN A 105 9.48 20.87 11.34
C ASN A 105 7.97 20.53 11.40
N ASP A 106 7.45 19.83 10.39
CA ASP A 106 6.07 19.40 10.37
C ASP A 106 5.87 18.30 11.42
N ARG A 107 4.95 18.53 12.36
CA ARG A 107 4.57 17.53 13.37
C ARG A 107 4.14 16.21 12.72
N SER A 108 3.58 16.27 11.52
CA SER A 108 3.19 15.11 10.72
C SER A 108 4.41 14.29 10.28
N ALA A 109 5.51 14.94 9.90
CA ALA A 109 6.75 14.27 9.51
C ALA A 109 7.40 13.55 10.70
N VAL A 110 7.43 14.17 11.88
CA VAL A 110 7.94 13.55 13.12
C VAL A 110 7.10 12.35 13.55
N ALA A 111 5.76 12.48 13.48
CA ALA A 111 4.86 11.37 13.79
C ALA A 111 5.05 10.19 12.84
N PHE A 112 5.20 10.46 11.55
CA PHE A 112 5.45 9.44 10.53
C PHE A 112 6.81 8.75 10.70
N GLU A 113 7.87 9.48 11.01
CA GLU A 113 9.19 8.88 11.29
C GLU A 113 9.17 8.02 12.57
N SER A 114 8.46 8.48 13.61
CA SER A 114 8.22 7.67 14.80
C SER A 114 7.42 6.40 14.49
N TYR A 115 6.47 6.45 13.57
CA TYR A 115 5.72 5.29 13.11
C TYR A 115 6.64 4.30 12.38
N ARG A 116 7.42 4.78 11.41
CA ARG A 116 8.34 3.97 10.60
C ARG A 116 9.37 3.22 11.44
N SER A 117 9.93 3.91 12.44
CA SER A 117 10.98 3.37 13.31
C SER A 117 10.46 2.43 14.40
N ARG A 118 9.25 2.65 14.93
CA ARG A 118 8.73 1.87 16.06
C ARG A 118 7.87 0.68 15.65
N ASP A 119 7.09 0.86 14.58
CA ASP A 119 6.07 -0.12 14.19
C ASP A 119 6.50 -0.97 12.99
N GLU A 120 7.66 -0.67 12.40
CA GLU A 120 8.30 -1.40 11.30
C GLU A 120 7.34 -1.77 10.15
N PRO A 121 6.56 -0.81 9.61
CA PRO A 121 5.49 -1.12 8.67
C PRO A 121 5.99 -1.71 7.34
N LYS A 122 7.17 -1.29 6.87
CA LYS A 122 7.85 -1.91 5.73
C LYS A 122 8.05 -3.42 5.94
N GLY A 123 8.55 -3.79 7.13
CA GLY A 123 8.80 -5.18 7.50
C GLY A 123 7.52 -6.01 7.71
N ALA A 124 6.41 -5.35 8.03
CA ALA A 124 5.10 -5.99 8.18
C ALA A 124 4.33 -6.15 6.86
N ALA A 125 4.77 -5.51 5.77
CA ALA A 125 4.06 -5.51 4.50
C ALA A 125 4.23 -6.84 3.75
N SER A 126 3.18 -7.25 3.03
CA SER A 126 3.21 -8.40 2.11
C SER A 126 4.11 -8.11 0.91
N ALA A 127 4.17 -6.84 0.50
CA ALA A 127 4.95 -6.38 -0.63
C ALA A 127 5.50 -4.99 -0.40
N ILE A 128 6.63 -4.70 -1.06
CA ILE A 128 7.26 -3.38 -1.07
C ILE A 128 7.53 -2.97 -2.51
N VAL A 129 7.21 -1.72 -2.83
CA VAL A 129 7.50 -1.11 -4.13
C VAL A 129 8.16 0.24 -3.95
N ASP A 130 9.26 0.48 -4.66
CA ASP A 130 9.92 1.77 -4.77
C ASP A 130 9.42 2.49 -6.04
N VAL A 131 8.87 3.68 -5.83
CA VAL A 131 8.29 4.59 -6.82
C VAL A 131 9.11 5.88 -6.98
N SER A 132 10.31 5.94 -6.41
CA SER A 132 11.23 7.10 -6.54
C SER A 132 11.55 7.46 -8.00
N ASP A 133 11.54 6.47 -8.90
CA ASP A 133 11.57 6.66 -10.34
C ASP A 133 10.16 6.37 -10.93
N PRO A 134 9.40 7.40 -11.34
CA PRO A 134 8.05 7.22 -11.88
C PRO A 134 8.02 6.49 -13.23
N GLU A 135 9.14 6.45 -13.97
CA GLU A 135 9.24 5.72 -15.23
C GLU A 135 9.65 4.25 -15.03
N ALA A 136 10.25 3.94 -13.87
CA ALA A 136 10.78 2.62 -13.56
C ALA A 136 10.56 2.22 -12.09
N TYR A 137 9.33 1.83 -11.76
CA TYR A 137 9.05 1.23 -10.45
C TYR A 137 9.89 -0.03 -10.23
N ARG A 138 10.29 -0.24 -8.99
CA ARG A 138 11.12 -1.38 -8.59
C ARG A 138 10.44 -2.14 -7.47
N ARG A 139 10.45 -3.47 -7.55
CA ARG A 139 10.13 -4.31 -6.40
C ARG A 139 11.31 -4.25 -5.44
N ASP A 140 11.02 -3.94 -4.18
CA ASP A 140 11.96 -4.16 -3.09
C ASP A 140 11.59 -5.45 -2.35
N TRP A 141 12.58 -6.10 -1.77
CA TRP A 141 12.40 -7.33 -1.00
C TRP A 141 12.31 -6.98 0.48
N ASN A 142 11.34 -7.59 1.15
CA ASN A 142 11.29 -7.54 2.59
C ASN A 142 12.37 -8.48 3.12
N ASP A 143 13.48 -7.93 3.62
CA ASP A 143 14.60 -8.72 4.21
C ASP A 143 14.18 -9.49 5.48
N ALA A 144 12.89 -9.47 5.86
CA ALA A 144 12.34 -10.19 7.00
C ALA A 144 12.47 -11.73 6.95
N CYS A 145 12.94 -12.33 5.84
CA CYS A 145 13.39 -13.72 5.83
C CYS A 145 14.91 -13.81 5.99
N SER A 146 15.38 -13.66 7.23
CA SER A 146 16.73 -14.05 7.66
C SER A 146 16.77 -14.47 9.13
N ILE A 147 15.92 -15.41 9.55
CA ILE A 147 16.13 -16.24 10.76
C ILE A 147 15.49 -17.61 10.57
#